data_AF-A0A3M1MSN6-F1
#
_entry.id   AF-A0A3M1MSN6-F1
#
_cell.length_a   1.000
_cell.length_b   1.000
_cell.length_c   1.000
_cell.angle_alpha   90.00
_cell.angle_beta   90.00
_cell.angle_gamma   90.00
#
_symmetry.space_group_name_H-M   'P 1'
#
loop_
_entity.id
_entity.type
_entity.pdbx_description
1 polymer ?
#
loop_
_entity_poly.entity_id
_entity_poly.type
_entity_poly.pdbx_seq_one_letter_code
_entity_poly.pdbx_strand_id
1 'polypeptide(L)'
;LPWNDTAQLDYLQTEVRAAMIELIIGQARRFDLIRFDAAMTLAKRHFQRLWYPLPGGGAGIPSRERFALSAEQFEGAFPEEFWRQVVQAVEKQAPQTLLVAEAFWMLEGFFVRDLGMHRVYNSAFMHMLRDGDNRRYREILRDILATDSRILQRFVNFMNNPDEATAVEQFGKGDKYFAVAVLLATLPGLPLFGHGQVEGLREKYGMEFLRPMLDEQADAGFFRHHQSQIFPLLRRRRLFAGAEHFRLFDLETPKGICEDVFAFCNRTDGESALVLVNNCERPVHGMIRPGGKDSPTPAQALGLPRDCRWLTALEHHRGRRIWLDGRQLEHQGLAIGLGGYDYRILLELRPDPEGPPTHAAEVIPGGWVALPEHPEP
;
A
#
# COMPACT_ATOMS: atom_id res chain seq x y z
N LEU A 1 8.73 8.05 -26.05
CA LEU A 1 9.39 9.15 -26.81
C LEU A 1 9.67 10.28 -25.82
N PRO A 2 10.74 11.09 -25.98
CA PRO A 2 10.95 12.25 -25.13
C PRO A 2 9.79 13.25 -25.32
N TRP A 3 9.33 13.89 -24.24
CA TRP A 3 8.35 14.98 -24.32
C TRP A 3 8.99 16.18 -25.02
N ASN A 4 8.48 16.52 -26.20
CA ASN A 4 8.97 17.59 -27.06
C ASN A 4 8.16 18.89 -26.91
N ASP A 5 7.15 18.87 -26.06
CA ASP A 5 6.21 19.93 -25.73
C ASP A 5 6.44 20.52 -24.32
N THR A 6 7.42 20.00 -23.58
CA THR A 6 7.79 20.46 -22.24
C THR A 6 9.22 21.00 -22.21
N ALA A 7 9.43 22.06 -21.42
CA ALA A 7 10.76 22.57 -21.09
C ALA A 7 11.07 22.25 -19.63
N GLN A 8 12.20 21.59 -19.37
CA GLN A 8 12.65 21.34 -18.01
C GLN A 8 13.37 22.58 -17.46
N LEU A 9 13.12 22.92 -16.20
CA LEU A 9 13.76 24.05 -15.52
C LEU A 9 15.10 23.64 -14.91
N ASP A 10 16.09 24.52 -14.99
CA ASP A 10 17.40 24.27 -14.40
C ASP A 10 17.43 24.68 -12.92
N TYR A 11 17.34 23.68 -12.04
CA TYR A 11 17.37 23.88 -10.59
C TYR A 11 18.78 24.16 -10.04
N LEU A 12 19.82 24.22 -10.88
CA LEU A 12 21.13 24.75 -10.46
C LEU A 12 21.05 26.26 -10.20
N GLN A 13 20.14 26.97 -10.89
CA GLN A 13 19.89 28.40 -10.74
C GLN A 13 19.05 28.67 -9.48
N THR A 14 19.58 29.52 -8.59
CA THR A 14 18.94 29.83 -7.30
C THR A 14 17.60 30.55 -7.47
N GLU A 15 17.49 31.39 -8.50
CA GLU A 15 16.30 32.16 -8.82
C GLU A 15 15.15 31.24 -9.26
N VAL A 16 15.47 30.18 -10.01
CA VAL A 16 14.50 29.15 -10.41
C VAL A 16 13.96 28.41 -9.19
N ARG A 17 14.85 27.99 -8.27
CA ARG A 17 14.42 27.32 -7.02
C ARG A 17 13.53 28.23 -6.17
N ALA A 18 13.91 29.49 -6.01
CA ALA A 18 13.15 30.48 -5.24
C ALA A 18 11.76 30.73 -5.85
N ALA A 19 11.69 31.00 -7.15
CA ALA A 19 10.43 31.21 -7.86
C ALA A 19 9.50 29.99 -7.76
N MET A 20 10.07 28.77 -7.76
CA MET A 20 9.26 27.56 -7.65
C MET A 20 8.76 27.27 -6.24
N ILE A 21 9.56 27.56 -5.20
CA ILE A 21 9.08 27.54 -3.83
C ILE A 21 7.94 28.54 -3.65
N GLU A 22 8.08 29.77 -4.13
CA GLU A 22 7.02 30.79 -4.05
C GLU A 22 5.73 30.35 -4.75
N LEU A 23 5.83 29.75 -5.95
CA LEU A 23 4.67 29.21 -6.66
C LEU A 23 4.00 28.11 -5.83
N ILE A 24 4.77 27.16 -5.30
CA ILE A 24 4.24 26.06 -4.47
C ILE A 24 3.53 26.61 -3.24
N ILE A 25 4.10 27.61 -2.55
CA ILE A 25 3.44 28.26 -1.41
C ILE A 25 2.15 28.97 -1.83
N GLY A 26 2.15 29.63 -2.99
CA GLY A 26 0.95 30.22 -3.57
C GLY A 26 -0.16 29.19 -3.78
N GLN A 27 0.18 28.00 -4.25
CA GLN A 27 -0.76 26.88 -4.42
C GLN A 27 -1.18 26.26 -3.09
N ALA A 28 -0.26 26.10 -2.13
CA ALA A 28 -0.51 25.53 -0.81
C ALA A 28 -1.52 26.36 0.01
N ARG A 29 -1.59 27.67 -0.24
CA ARG A 29 -2.63 28.54 0.35
C ARG A 29 -4.02 28.34 -0.23
N ARG A 30 -4.14 27.67 -1.39
CA ARG A 30 -5.40 27.46 -2.12
C ARG A 30 -5.89 26.01 -2.03
N PHE A 31 -4.98 25.07 -1.83
CA PHE A 31 -5.25 23.64 -1.85
C PHE A 31 -4.62 22.94 -0.65
N ASP A 32 -5.39 22.05 -0.02
CA ASP A 32 -4.93 21.26 1.13
C ASP A 32 -4.02 20.10 0.73
N LEU A 33 -3.92 19.78 -0.57
CA LEU A 33 -3.11 18.69 -1.09
C LEU A 33 -2.40 19.12 -2.37
N ILE A 34 -1.10 18.84 -2.44
CA ILE A 34 -0.30 19.00 -3.66
C ILE A 34 0.39 17.68 -3.96
N ARG A 35 0.16 17.15 -5.17
CA ARG A 35 0.93 16.03 -5.73
C ARG A 35 2.01 16.58 -6.65
N PHE A 36 3.26 16.23 -6.38
CA PHE A 36 4.40 16.59 -7.20
C PHE A 36 4.68 15.49 -8.23
N ASP A 37 4.58 15.86 -9.50
CA ASP A 37 4.95 15.01 -10.64
C ASP A 37 6.46 14.80 -10.71
N ALA A 38 6.87 13.60 -11.10
CA ALA A 38 8.26 13.23 -11.35
C ALA A 38 9.24 13.72 -10.27
N ALA A 39 8.84 13.70 -9.00
CA ALA A 39 9.55 14.36 -7.92
C ALA A 39 10.97 13.78 -7.73
N MET A 40 11.15 12.49 -8.03
CA MET A 40 12.47 11.83 -8.01
C MET A 40 13.51 12.50 -8.92
N THR A 41 13.10 13.16 -10.01
CA THR A 41 14.03 13.79 -10.96
C THR A 41 14.75 15.00 -10.36
N LEU A 42 14.16 15.62 -9.33
CA LEU A 42 14.71 16.81 -8.65
C LEU A 42 15.45 16.47 -7.34
N ALA A 43 15.55 15.20 -6.94
CA ALA A 43 16.50 14.81 -5.91
C ALA A 43 17.93 15.06 -6.41
N LYS A 44 18.81 15.67 -5.61
CA LYS A 44 20.14 16.16 -6.07
C LYS A 44 20.92 15.13 -6.86
N ARG A 45 21.00 13.89 -6.36
CA ARG A 45 21.69 12.77 -7.04
C ARG A 45 21.16 12.52 -8.45
N HIS A 46 19.85 12.55 -8.63
CA HIS A 46 19.22 12.32 -9.93
C HIS A 46 19.31 13.56 -10.81
N PHE A 47 19.10 14.74 -10.25
CA PHE A 47 19.27 15.99 -10.98
C PHE A 47 20.69 16.11 -11.55
N GLN A 48 21.73 15.86 -10.75
CA GLN A 48 23.12 15.81 -11.23
C GLN A 48 23.28 14.81 -12.37
N ARG A 49 22.86 13.56 -12.17
CA ARG A 49 23.00 12.53 -13.21
C ARG A 49 22.28 12.88 -14.52
N LEU A 50 21.12 13.53 -14.45
CA LEU A 50 20.27 13.83 -15.60
C LEU A 50 20.64 15.13 -16.32
N TRP A 51 21.14 16.13 -15.60
CA TRP A 51 21.44 17.47 -16.15
C TRP A 51 22.94 17.76 -16.27
N TYR A 52 23.72 17.41 -15.25
CA TYR A 52 25.12 17.76 -15.06
C TYR A 52 25.95 16.51 -14.70
N PRO A 53 26.06 15.52 -15.61
CA PRO A 53 26.70 14.25 -15.31
C PRO A 53 28.17 14.42 -14.88
N LEU A 54 28.73 13.44 -14.17
CA LEU A 54 30.14 13.49 -13.81
C LEU A 54 31.04 13.46 -15.06
N PRO A 55 32.21 14.15 -15.05
CA PRO A 55 33.16 14.10 -16.14
C PRO A 55 33.64 12.66 -16.42
N GLY A 56 33.84 12.31 -17.69
CA GLY A 56 34.37 11.00 -18.09
C GLY A 56 33.31 9.94 -18.44
N GLY A 57 32.03 10.32 -18.55
CA GLY A 57 30.97 9.42 -19.05
C GLY A 57 30.52 8.41 -18.00
N GLY A 58 29.53 8.80 -17.18
CA GLY A 58 28.86 7.92 -16.23
C GLY A 58 27.48 7.46 -16.72
N ALA A 59 26.64 6.94 -15.81
CA ALA A 59 25.24 6.54 -16.08
C ALA A 59 24.27 7.72 -16.35
N GLY A 60 24.78 8.83 -16.87
CA GLY A 60 24.04 10.03 -17.25
C GLY A 60 23.50 9.99 -18.68
N ILE A 61 22.88 11.08 -19.12
CA ILE A 61 22.36 11.21 -20.49
C ILE A 61 23.52 11.63 -21.41
N PRO A 62 23.86 10.87 -22.48
CA PRO A 62 25.02 11.18 -23.33
C PRO A 62 25.02 12.61 -23.92
N SER A 63 23.85 13.11 -24.32
CA SER A 63 23.72 14.49 -24.85
C SER A 63 24.00 15.59 -23.82
N ARG A 64 24.11 15.24 -22.53
CA ARG A 64 24.39 16.16 -21.42
C ARG A 64 25.87 16.16 -21.01
N GLU A 65 26.72 15.32 -21.59
CA GLU A 65 28.16 15.25 -21.26
C GLU A 65 28.88 16.59 -21.41
N ARG A 66 28.48 17.42 -22.38
CA ARG A 66 29.03 18.79 -22.56
C ARG A 66 28.75 19.75 -21.41
N PHE A 67 27.81 19.41 -20.52
CA PHE A 67 27.47 20.16 -19.32
C PHE A 67 27.98 19.45 -18.05
N ALA A 68 28.94 18.54 -18.17
CA ALA A 68 29.44 17.80 -17.02
C ALA A 68 30.02 18.71 -15.93
N LEU A 69 29.72 18.41 -14.67
CA LEU A 69 30.26 19.09 -13.49
C LEU A 69 30.90 18.07 -12.56
N SER A 70 32.03 18.43 -11.95
CA SER A 70 32.57 17.63 -10.85
C SER A 70 31.59 17.61 -9.66
N ALA A 71 31.73 16.62 -8.79
CA ALA A 71 30.90 16.53 -7.58
C ALA A 71 31.01 17.80 -6.71
N GLU A 72 32.22 18.36 -6.58
CA GLU A 72 32.47 19.58 -5.80
C GLU A 72 31.81 20.81 -6.43
N GLN A 73 31.92 20.97 -7.75
CA GLN A 73 31.29 22.08 -8.48
C GLN A 73 29.77 22.02 -8.36
N PHE A 74 29.18 20.83 -8.52
CA PHE A 74 27.75 20.63 -8.38
C PHE A 74 27.28 20.91 -6.95
N GLU A 75 27.99 20.39 -5.94
CA GLU A 75 27.65 20.59 -4.53
C GLU A 75 27.71 22.07 -4.13
N GLY A 76 28.70 22.82 -4.62
CA GLY A 76 28.79 24.26 -4.39
C GLY A 76 27.62 25.05 -5.00
N ALA A 77 27.08 24.60 -6.14
CA ALA A 77 25.98 25.28 -6.84
C ALA A 77 24.58 24.79 -6.41
N PHE A 78 24.48 23.56 -5.88
CA PHE A 78 23.23 22.96 -5.38
C PHE A 78 23.45 22.33 -3.99
N PRO A 79 23.70 23.13 -2.94
CA PRO A 79 24.14 22.63 -1.63
C PRO A 79 23.04 21.90 -0.86
N GLU A 80 21.79 22.29 -1.02
CA GLU A 80 20.66 21.71 -0.27
C GLU A 80 19.66 21.02 -1.19
N GLU A 81 19.03 19.94 -0.72
CA GLU A 81 17.95 19.29 -1.45
C GLU A 81 16.77 20.25 -1.66
N PHE A 82 16.34 20.42 -2.91
CA PHE A 82 15.24 21.32 -3.25
C PHE A 82 13.95 20.96 -2.48
N TRP A 83 13.62 19.67 -2.41
CA TRP A 83 12.43 19.20 -1.71
C TRP A 83 12.48 19.48 -0.20
N ARG A 84 13.68 19.50 0.41
CA ARG A 84 13.84 19.86 1.82
C ARG A 84 13.47 21.32 2.05
N GLN A 85 13.90 22.21 1.15
CA GLN A 85 13.55 23.63 1.18
C GLN A 85 12.04 23.84 0.99
N VAL A 86 11.42 23.11 0.04
CA VAL A 86 9.96 23.14 -0.17
C VAL A 86 9.20 22.74 1.09
N VAL A 87 9.56 21.61 1.71
CA VAL A 87 8.89 21.11 2.93
C VAL A 87 9.01 22.15 4.06
N GLN A 88 10.20 22.68 4.32
CA GLN A 88 10.40 23.71 5.36
C GLN A 88 9.60 24.98 5.09
N ALA A 89 9.52 25.42 3.82
CA ALA A 89 8.75 26.59 3.44
C ALA A 89 7.25 26.36 3.67
N VAL A 90 6.73 25.19 3.29
CA VAL A 90 5.32 24.81 3.48
C VAL A 90 5.00 24.68 4.96
N GLU A 91 5.82 23.98 5.75
CA GLU A 91 5.65 23.87 7.21
C GLU A 91 5.56 25.25 7.89
N LYS A 92 6.32 26.24 7.42
CA LYS A 92 6.31 27.60 7.97
C LYS A 92 5.11 28.43 7.52
N GLN A 93 4.65 28.28 6.27
CA GLN A 93 3.73 29.23 5.64
C GLN A 93 2.34 28.66 5.31
N ALA A 94 2.21 27.35 5.23
CA ALA A 94 0.98 26.61 4.95
C ALA A 94 1.02 25.21 5.59
N PRO A 95 1.16 25.11 6.94
CA PRO A 95 1.40 23.84 7.64
C PRO A 95 0.29 22.79 7.49
N GLN A 96 -0.91 23.19 7.07
CA GLN A 96 -2.04 22.31 6.82
C GLN A 96 -1.95 21.56 5.48
N THR A 97 -1.04 21.95 4.58
CA THR A 97 -0.97 21.36 3.23
C THR A 97 -0.27 20.01 3.25
N LEU A 98 -0.96 18.99 2.75
CA LEU A 98 -0.43 17.66 2.51
C LEU A 98 0.39 17.63 1.22
N LEU A 99 1.63 17.13 1.32
CA LEU A 99 2.56 17.01 0.19
C LEU A 99 2.72 15.55 -0.20
N VAL A 100 2.43 15.24 -1.46
CA VAL A 100 2.51 13.89 -2.01
C VAL A 100 3.54 13.86 -3.11
N ALA A 101 4.59 13.06 -2.96
CA ALA A 101 5.61 12.91 -3.98
C ALA A 101 5.32 11.69 -4.87
N GLU A 102 5.30 11.90 -6.18
CA GLU A 102 5.58 10.80 -7.10
C GLU A 102 7.10 10.59 -7.13
N ALA A 103 7.57 9.59 -6.40
CA ALA A 103 8.96 9.15 -6.46
C ALA A 103 9.00 7.65 -6.73
N PHE A 104 9.84 7.25 -7.67
CA PHE A 104 10.14 5.85 -7.98
C PHE A 104 11.62 5.58 -7.70
N TRP A 105 12.05 4.35 -7.98
CA TRP A 105 13.47 3.92 -7.89
C TRP A 105 13.98 3.67 -6.48
N MET A 106 13.14 3.14 -5.58
CA MET A 106 13.53 2.77 -4.21
C MET A 106 13.92 4.01 -3.35
N LEU A 107 13.41 5.19 -3.69
CA LEU A 107 13.65 6.45 -2.99
C LEU A 107 12.57 6.79 -1.97
N GLU A 108 11.55 5.95 -1.81
CA GLU A 108 10.38 6.25 -1.00
C GLU A 108 10.78 6.56 0.45
N GLY A 109 11.73 5.78 0.99
CA GLY A 109 12.33 6.03 2.30
C GLY A 109 13.10 7.35 2.39
N PHE A 110 13.80 7.74 1.33
CA PHE A 110 14.55 9.01 1.26
C PHE A 110 13.62 10.23 1.24
N PHE A 111 12.56 10.18 0.42
CA PHE A 111 11.56 11.24 0.35
C PHE A 111 10.83 11.45 1.68
N VAL A 112 10.52 10.36 2.37
CA VAL A 112 9.79 10.40 3.62
C VAL A 112 10.66 10.81 4.81
N ARG A 113 11.82 10.18 4.99
CA ARG A 113 12.66 10.37 6.18
C ARG A 113 13.55 11.59 6.08
N ASP A 114 14.26 11.72 4.96
CA ASP A 114 15.31 12.72 4.81
C ASP A 114 14.73 14.05 4.30
N LEU A 115 13.91 13.98 3.25
CA LEU A 115 13.30 15.18 2.64
C LEU A 115 12.08 15.70 3.42
N GLY A 116 11.39 14.83 4.15
CA GLY A 116 10.24 15.22 4.98
C GLY A 116 8.90 15.24 4.25
N MET A 117 8.77 14.61 3.08
CA MET A 117 7.48 14.51 2.39
C MET A 117 6.46 13.74 3.21
N HIS A 118 5.21 14.22 3.18
CA HIS A 118 4.13 13.64 3.96
C HIS A 118 3.68 12.29 3.42
N ARG A 119 3.65 12.15 2.09
CA ARG A 119 3.28 10.93 1.38
C ARG A 119 4.15 10.70 0.15
N VAL A 120 4.34 9.44 -0.23
CA VAL A 120 5.08 9.05 -1.43
C VAL A 120 4.42 7.86 -2.12
N TYR A 121 4.43 7.85 -3.44
CA TYR A 121 3.89 6.75 -4.25
C TYR A 121 4.68 5.45 -4.01
N ASN A 122 3.97 4.33 -3.96
CA ASN A 122 4.56 3.00 -3.78
C ASN A 122 4.30 2.14 -5.03
N SER A 123 5.12 2.32 -6.07
CA SER A 123 4.99 1.52 -7.29
C SER A 123 5.38 0.05 -7.09
N ALA A 124 6.17 -0.26 -6.04
CA ALA A 124 6.49 -1.64 -5.68
C ALA A 124 5.22 -2.44 -5.34
N PHE A 125 4.23 -1.85 -4.68
CA PHE A 125 2.92 -2.48 -4.45
C PHE A 125 2.30 -2.95 -5.76
N MET A 126 2.23 -2.06 -6.76
CA MET A 126 1.56 -2.36 -8.02
C MET A 126 2.33 -3.39 -8.85
N HIS A 127 3.61 -3.13 -9.14
CA HIS A 127 4.40 -3.99 -10.02
C HIS A 127 4.62 -5.38 -9.42
N MET A 128 4.99 -5.48 -8.15
CA MET A 128 5.31 -6.78 -7.55
C MET A 128 4.05 -7.64 -7.37
N LEU A 129 2.92 -7.07 -6.95
CA LEU A 129 1.68 -7.84 -6.83
C LEU A 129 1.09 -8.23 -8.18
N ARG A 130 1.26 -7.39 -9.22
CA ARG A 130 0.91 -7.74 -10.60
C ARG A 130 1.75 -8.90 -11.11
N ASP A 131 3.06 -8.82 -10.92
CA ASP A 131 4.02 -9.79 -11.46
C ASP A 131 4.12 -11.06 -10.60
N GLY A 132 3.46 -11.10 -9.44
CA GLY A 132 3.50 -12.22 -8.50
C GLY A 132 4.82 -12.32 -7.73
N ASP A 133 5.60 -11.24 -7.67
CA ASP A 133 6.84 -11.14 -6.89
C ASP A 133 6.55 -10.91 -5.39
N ASN A 134 5.74 -11.81 -4.83
CA ASN A 134 5.19 -11.70 -3.47
C ASN A 134 6.29 -11.71 -2.42
N ARG A 135 7.32 -12.55 -2.61
CA ARG A 135 8.49 -12.63 -1.73
C ARG A 135 9.18 -11.28 -1.60
N ARG A 136 9.52 -10.65 -2.72
CA ARG A 136 10.24 -9.37 -2.71
C ARG A 136 9.40 -8.26 -2.09
N TYR A 137 8.09 -8.24 -2.34
CA TYR A 137 7.22 -7.27 -1.68
C TYR A 137 7.14 -7.49 -0.16
N ARG A 138 7.07 -8.76 0.29
CA ARG A 138 7.14 -9.10 1.73
C ARG A 138 8.48 -8.71 2.35
N GLU A 139 9.60 -8.90 1.66
CA GLU A 139 10.93 -8.46 2.12
C GLU A 139 10.95 -6.94 2.34
N ILE A 140 10.44 -6.15 1.39
CA ILE A 140 10.33 -4.69 1.55
C ILE A 140 9.49 -4.31 2.77
N LEU A 141 8.35 -4.96 2.97
CA LEU A 141 7.51 -4.71 4.15
C LEU A 141 8.26 -5.03 5.45
N ARG A 142 9.01 -6.14 5.51
CA ARG A 142 9.80 -6.51 6.69
C ARG A 142 10.93 -5.53 6.96
N ASP A 143 11.66 -5.12 5.93
CA ASP A 143 12.76 -4.16 6.06
C ASP A 143 12.27 -2.82 6.60
N ILE A 144 11.10 -2.38 6.12
CA ILE A 144 10.45 -1.18 6.65
C ILE A 144 10.03 -1.38 8.10
N LEU A 145 9.39 -2.49 8.45
CA LEU A 145 8.97 -2.77 9.82
C LEU A 145 10.15 -2.87 10.81
N ALA A 146 11.28 -3.42 10.35
CA ALA A 146 12.51 -3.51 11.14
C ALA A 146 13.19 -2.14 11.33
N THR A 147 12.98 -1.20 10.40
CA THR A 147 13.61 0.12 10.44
C THR A 147 12.72 1.18 11.09
N ASP A 148 11.54 1.42 10.53
CA ASP A 148 10.53 2.35 11.05
C ASP A 148 9.16 2.05 10.42
N SER A 149 8.25 1.44 11.20
CA SER A 149 6.91 1.07 10.72
C SER A 149 6.09 2.28 10.27
N ARG A 150 6.36 3.49 10.77
CA ARG A 150 5.62 4.73 10.42
C ARG A 150 5.85 5.15 8.97
N ILE A 151 6.78 4.53 8.26
CA ILE A 151 6.95 4.74 6.82
C ILE A 151 5.77 4.14 6.05
N LEU A 152 5.22 2.99 6.47
CA LEU A 152 4.12 2.32 5.76
C LEU A 152 2.88 3.22 5.64
N GLN A 153 2.53 3.95 6.70
CA GLN A 153 1.41 4.90 6.68
C GLN A 153 1.64 6.12 5.77
N ARG A 154 2.87 6.31 5.28
CA ARG A 154 3.21 7.38 4.34
C ARG A 154 3.14 6.95 2.88
N PHE A 155 2.94 5.67 2.59
CA PHE A 155 2.78 5.21 1.23
C PHE A 155 1.42 5.56 0.64
N VAL A 156 1.42 5.89 -0.64
CA VAL A 156 0.26 5.90 -1.51
C VAL A 156 0.33 4.63 -2.35
N ASN A 157 -0.46 3.63 -1.97
CA ASN A 157 -0.57 2.38 -2.71
C ASN A 157 -1.62 2.55 -3.81
N PHE A 158 -1.40 1.95 -4.98
CA PHE A 158 -2.32 2.03 -6.11
C PHE A 158 -2.23 0.76 -6.94
N MET A 159 -3.30 0.40 -7.65
CA MET A 159 -3.28 -0.69 -8.65
C MET A 159 -3.04 -0.16 -10.06
N ASN A 160 -3.38 1.10 -10.31
CA ASN A 160 -3.03 1.83 -11.52
C ASN A 160 -2.99 3.33 -11.22
N ASN A 161 -2.39 4.08 -12.15
CA ASN A 161 -2.40 5.52 -12.22
C ASN A 161 -2.53 5.93 -13.71
N PRO A 162 -2.58 7.23 -14.04
CA PRO A 162 -2.69 7.69 -15.44
C PRO A 162 -1.53 7.26 -16.37
N ASP A 163 -0.35 6.97 -15.80
CA ASP A 163 0.85 6.58 -16.57
C ASP A 163 0.92 5.06 -16.81
N GLU A 164 0.11 4.27 -16.11
CA GLU A 164 0.11 2.81 -16.13
C GLU A 164 -1.11 2.25 -16.87
N ALA A 165 -1.05 0.98 -17.25
CA ALA A 165 -2.24 0.29 -17.76
C ALA A 165 -3.34 0.29 -16.69
N THR A 166 -4.61 0.23 -17.11
CA THR A 166 -5.73 0.19 -16.15
C THR A 166 -5.63 -1.04 -15.25
N ALA A 167 -6.19 -0.96 -14.04
CA ALA A 167 -6.12 -2.08 -13.11
C ALA A 167 -6.77 -3.35 -13.69
N VAL A 168 -7.76 -3.19 -14.57
CA VAL A 168 -8.44 -4.28 -15.26
C VAL A 168 -7.55 -4.98 -16.28
N GLU A 169 -6.75 -4.22 -17.04
CA GLU A 169 -5.78 -4.79 -17.99
C GLU A 169 -4.62 -5.47 -17.25
N GLN A 170 -4.23 -4.96 -16.08
CA GLN A 170 -3.12 -5.49 -15.30
C GLN A 170 -3.48 -6.72 -14.44
N PHE A 171 -4.66 -6.73 -13.83
CA PHE A 171 -5.08 -7.73 -12.84
C PHE A 171 -6.31 -8.56 -13.25
N GLY A 172 -6.96 -8.20 -14.36
CA GLY A 172 -8.23 -8.79 -14.78
C GLY A 172 -9.42 -8.26 -13.97
N LYS A 173 -10.56 -8.94 -14.08
CA LYS A 173 -11.80 -8.68 -13.30
C LYS A 173 -12.12 -9.78 -12.28
N GLY A 174 -11.26 -10.79 -12.17
CA GLY A 174 -11.49 -11.98 -11.33
C GLY A 174 -10.85 -11.86 -9.95
N ASP A 175 -10.61 -13.01 -9.34
CA ASP A 175 -10.19 -13.12 -7.94
C ASP A 175 -8.86 -12.40 -7.65
N LYS A 176 -7.88 -12.46 -8.58
CA LYS A 176 -6.60 -11.73 -8.44
C LYS A 176 -6.80 -10.24 -8.21
N TYR A 177 -7.70 -9.62 -8.97
CA TYR A 177 -8.01 -8.20 -8.81
C TYR A 177 -8.51 -7.91 -7.39
N PHE A 178 -9.45 -8.72 -6.88
CA PHE A 178 -10.03 -8.48 -5.56
C PHE A 178 -9.09 -8.83 -4.42
N ALA A 179 -8.23 -9.85 -4.56
CA ALA A 179 -7.15 -10.13 -3.63
C ALA A 179 -6.22 -8.91 -3.45
N VAL A 180 -5.79 -8.30 -4.55
CA VAL A 180 -4.93 -7.11 -4.53
C VAL A 180 -5.70 -5.87 -4.06
N ALA A 181 -6.96 -5.70 -4.42
CA ALA A 181 -7.80 -4.61 -3.93
C ALA A 181 -8.06 -4.69 -2.42
N VAL A 182 -8.13 -5.90 -1.85
CA VAL A 182 -8.16 -6.10 -0.40
C VAL A 182 -6.86 -5.63 0.23
N LEU A 183 -5.70 -6.00 -0.32
CA LEU A 183 -4.40 -5.50 0.15
C LEU A 183 -4.34 -3.97 0.07
N LEU A 184 -4.80 -3.38 -1.03
CA LEU A 184 -4.88 -1.93 -1.22
C LEU A 184 -5.72 -1.27 -0.10
N ALA A 185 -6.88 -1.84 0.20
CA ALA A 185 -7.80 -1.30 1.20
C ALA A 185 -7.31 -1.48 2.66
N THR A 186 -6.48 -2.49 2.93
CA THR A 186 -6.17 -2.94 4.30
C THR A 186 -4.72 -2.77 4.73
N LEU A 187 -3.78 -2.53 3.82
CA LEU A 187 -2.42 -2.13 4.19
C LEU A 187 -2.40 -0.67 4.72
N PRO A 188 -1.44 -0.34 5.61
CA PRO A 188 -1.21 1.03 6.02
C PRO A 188 -0.89 1.96 4.85
N GLY A 189 -1.24 3.22 5.02
CA GLY A 189 -1.08 4.25 4.00
C GLY A 189 -2.40 4.66 3.35
N LEU A 190 -2.28 5.37 2.24
CA LEU A 190 -3.39 5.90 1.46
C LEU A 190 -3.65 4.98 0.25
N PRO A 191 -4.83 4.37 0.13
CA PRO A 191 -5.22 3.71 -1.12
C PRO A 191 -5.64 4.76 -2.15
N LEU A 192 -5.03 4.70 -3.32
CA LEU A 192 -5.43 5.49 -4.48
C LEU A 192 -6.09 4.56 -5.51
N PHE A 193 -7.35 4.86 -5.84
CA PHE A 193 -8.07 4.21 -6.92
C PHE A 193 -7.99 5.08 -8.16
N GLY A 194 -7.53 4.51 -9.27
CA GLY A 194 -7.49 5.21 -10.55
C GLY A 194 -8.89 5.48 -11.10
N HIS A 195 -9.02 6.48 -11.97
CA HIS A 195 -10.26 6.72 -12.69
C HIS A 195 -10.71 5.44 -13.44
N GLY A 196 -11.99 5.12 -13.40
CA GLY A 196 -12.58 3.95 -14.06
C GLY A 196 -12.24 2.60 -13.40
N GLN A 197 -11.40 2.57 -12.36
CA GLN A 197 -10.98 1.32 -11.71
C GLN A 197 -12.16 0.60 -11.07
N VAL A 198 -13.08 1.32 -10.41
CA VAL A 198 -14.22 0.73 -9.68
C VAL A 198 -15.30 0.27 -10.65
N GLU A 199 -15.47 0.99 -11.75
CA GLU A 199 -16.40 0.71 -12.85
C GLU A 199 -15.90 -0.41 -13.78
N GLY A 200 -14.60 -0.72 -13.73
CA GLY A 200 -13.96 -1.73 -14.57
C GLY A 200 -13.75 -1.29 -16.02
N LEU A 201 -13.48 0.01 -16.22
CA LEU A 201 -13.14 0.60 -17.52
C LEU A 201 -11.72 0.22 -17.95
N ARG A 202 -11.52 -0.03 -19.23
CA ARG A 202 -10.22 -0.46 -19.79
C ARG A 202 -9.45 0.69 -20.42
N GLU A 203 -10.12 1.78 -20.80
CA GLU A 203 -9.47 2.93 -21.40
C GLU A 203 -8.49 3.57 -20.42
N LYS A 204 -7.22 3.70 -20.86
CA LYS A 204 -6.20 4.44 -20.13
C LYS A 204 -6.28 5.90 -20.55
N TYR A 205 -6.56 6.77 -19.59
CA TYR A 205 -6.61 8.21 -19.79
C TYR A 205 -5.25 8.85 -19.48
N GLY A 206 -4.39 8.90 -20.49
CA GLY A 206 -3.11 9.62 -20.44
C GLY A 206 -3.27 11.13 -20.63
N MET A 207 -2.17 11.87 -20.49
CA MET A 207 -2.13 13.34 -20.60
C MET A 207 -2.52 13.86 -21.99
N GLU A 208 -2.48 13.00 -23.01
CA GLU A 208 -2.83 13.29 -24.41
C GLU A 208 -4.35 13.31 -24.68
N PHE A 209 -5.17 12.84 -23.73
CA PHE A 209 -6.62 12.70 -23.93
C PHE A 209 -7.37 13.99 -23.58
N LEU A 210 -8.17 14.48 -24.53
CA LEU A 210 -9.12 15.58 -24.31
C LEU A 210 -10.55 15.09 -24.02
N ARG A 211 -10.83 13.83 -24.35
CA ARG A 211 -12.11 13.15 -24.14
C ARG A 211 -11.89 11.63 -24.22
N PRO A 212 -12.82 10.81 -23.67
CA PRO A 212 -12.82 9.37 -23.90
C PRO A 212 -12.91 9.05 -25.40
N MET A 213 -12.17 8.03 -25.84
CA MET A 213 -12.20 7.51 -27.20
C MET A 213 -13.05 6.24 -27.30
N LEU A 214 -13.24 5.54 -26.18
CA LEU A 214 -14.13 4.40 -26.08
C LEU A 214 -15.47 4.81 -25.46
N ASP A 215 -16.56 4.22 -25.95
CA ASP A 215 -17.89 4.31 -25.32
C ASP A 215 -18.05 3.15 -24.32
N GLU A 216 -17.25 3.18 -23.25
CA GLU A 216 -17.29 2.15 -22.21
C GLU A 216 -18.45 2.40 -21.24
N GLN A 217 -19.15 1.33 -20.90
CA GLN A 217 -20.17 1.32 -19.86
C GLN A 217 -19.62 0.63 -18.61
N ALA A 218 -20.02 1.12 -17.45
CA ALA A 218 -19.64 0.52 -16.17
C ALA A 218 -20.12 -0.93 -16.08
N ASP A 219 -19.24 -1.82 -15.62
CA ASP A 219 -19.58 -3.21 -15.39
C ASP A 219 -20.34 -3.34 -14.06
N ALA A 220 -21.67 -3.45 -14.15
CA ALA A 220 -22.54 -3.47 -12.98
C ALA A 220 -22.25 -4.65 -12.04
N GLY A 221 -21.80 -5.81 -12.55
CA GLY A 221 -21.43 -6.96 -11.72
C GLY A 221 -20.17 -6.69 -10.93
N PHE A 222 -19.14 -6.18 -11.61
CA PHE A 222 -17.86 -5.80 -11.01
C PHE A 222 -17.99 -4.68 -9.97
N PHE A 223 -18.82 -3.68 -10.27
CA PHE A 223 -19.15 -2.59 -9.34
C PHE A 223 -19.87 -3.10 -8.09
N ARG A 224 -20.89 -3.96 -8.24
CA ARG A 224 -21.56 -4.59 -7.08
C ARG A 224 -20.60 -5.42 -6.25
N HIS A 225 -19.65 -6.10 -6.89
CA HIS A 225 -18.63 -6.86 -6.17
C HIS A 225 -17.73 -5.92 -5.34
N HIS A 226 -17.30 -4.78 -5.88
CA HIS A 226 -16.62 -3.73 -5.09
C HIS A 226 -17.45 -3.23 -3.91
N GLN A 227 -18.74 -2.99 -4.11
CA GLN A 227 -19.65 -2.54 -3.05
C GLN A 227 -19.73 -3.54 -1.90
N SER A 228 -19.75 -4.84 -2.21
CA SER A 228 -19.80 -5.90 -1.21
C SER A 228 -18.45 -6.14 -0.54
N GLN A 229 -17.35 -6.12 -1.30
CA GLN A 229 -16.05 -6.58 -0.82
C GLN A 229 -15.09 -5.48 -0.40
N ILE A 230 -15.03 -4.36 -1.11
CA ILE A 230 -13.99 -3.36 -0.90
C ILE A 230 -14.53 -2.17 -0.11
N PHE A 231 -15.73 -1.69 -0.44
CA PHE A 231 -16.28 -0.48 0.17
C PHE A 231 -16.46 -0.57 1.70
N PRO A 232 -16.86 -1.72 2.30
CA PRO A 232 -16.95 -1.78 3.75
C PRO A 232 -15.57 -1.69 4.43
N LEU A 233 -14.50 -2.18 3.79
CA LEU A 233 -13.12 -2.00 4.26
C LEU A 233 -12.69 -0.54 4.17
N LEU A 234 -13.06 0.15 3.09
CA LEU A 234 -12.79 1.59 2.93
C LEU A 234 -13.52 2.43 3.98
N ARG A 235 -14.77 2.10 4.33
CA ARG A 235 -15.49 2.76 5.43
C ARG A 235 -14.80 2.58 6.78
N ARG A 236 -14.03 1.51 6.94
CA ARG A 236 -13.21 1.22 8.12
C ARG A 236 -11.74 1.64 7.95
N ARG A 237 -11.40 2.58 7.05
CA ARG A 237 -10.01 2.97 6.80
C ARG A 237 -9.25 3.39 8.07
N ARG A 238 -9.90 3.95 9.08
CA ARG A 238 -9.23 4.30 10.34
C ARG A 238 -8.51 3.09 10.96
N LEU A 239 -9.09 1.90 10.89
CA LEU A 239 -8.51 0.64 11.41
C LEU A 239 -7.23 0.20 10.67
N PHE A 240 -7.09 0.59 9.41
CA PHE A 240 -6.01 0.11 8.55
C PHE A 240 -4.96 1.18 8.25
N ALA A 241 -5.26 2.47 8.39
CA ALA A 241 -4.43 3.56 7.86
C ALA A 241 -3.07 3.73 8.57
N GLY A 242 -3.04 3.52 9.89
CA GLY A 242 -1.84 3.65 10.71
C GLY A 242 -0.99 2.38 10.74
N ALA A 243 0.27 2.51 11.14
CA ALA A 243 1.22 1.39 11.20
C ALA A 243 1.75 1.08 12.62
N GLU A 244 1.23 1.75 13.66
CA GLU A 244 1.69 1.60 15.04
C GLU A 244 1.51 0.16 15.55
N HIS A 245 0.31 -0.39 15.38
CA HIS A 245 -0.04 -1.77 15.78
C HIS A 245 -0.06 -2.74 14.60
N PHE A 246 0.43 -2.33 13.43
CA PHE A 246 0.53 -3.21 12.28
C PHE A 246 1.58 -4.29 12.54
N ARG A 247 1.22 -5.56 12.32
CA ARG A 247 2.15 -6.69 12.45
C ARG A 247 1.97 -7.62 11.26
N LEU A 248 3.09 -7.97 10.62
CA LEU A 248 3.16 -8.97 9.57
C LEU A 248 3.48 -10.35 10.18
N PHE A 249 2.80 -11.37 9.69
CA PHE A 249 2.93 -12.76 10.10
C PHE A 249 3.45 -13.63 8.96
N ASP A 250 3.85 -14.84 9.34
CA ASP A 250 4.25 -15.91 8.42
C ASP A 250 3.18 -16.98 8.33
N LEU A 251 2.95 -17.47 7.11
CA LEU A 251 2.24 -18.72 6.91
C LEU A 251 3.26 -19.86 6.83
N GLU A 252 3.34 -20.64 7.89
CA GLU A 252 4.16 -21.84 7.93
C GLU A 252 3.42 -23.00 7.29
N THR A 253 4.04 -23.61 6.27
CA THR A 253 3.54 -24.81 5.58
C THR A 253 4.53 -25.96 5.80
N PRO A 254 4.16 -27.22 5.47
CA PRO A 254 5.11 -28.33 5.52
C PRO A 254 6.36 -28.15 4.66
N LYS A 255 6.34 -27.23 3.67
CA LYS A 255 7.46 -26.92 2.79
C LYS A 255 8.28 -25.69 3.25
N GLY A 256 7.92 -25.08 4.38
CA GLY A 256 8.50 -23.83 4.88
C GLY A 256 7.52 -22.66 4.78
N ILE A 257 8.06 -21.44 4.85
CA ILE A 257 7.27 -20.20 4.81
C ILE A 257 6.69 -20.01 3.40
N CYS A 258 5.38 -19.78 3.33
CA CYS A 258 4.69 -19.45 2.08
C CYS A 258 4.70 -17.94 1.86
N GLU A 259 5.55 -17.50 0.94
CA GLU A 259 5.68 -16.07 0.60
C GLU A 259 4.54 -15.53 -0.25
N ASP A 260 3.68 -16.40 -0.80
CA ASP A 260 2.51 -15.98 -1.59
C ASP A 260 1.36 -15.47 -0.70
N VAL A 261 1.42 -15.69 0.60
CA VAL A 261 0.39 -15.27 1.54
C VAL A 261 0.80 -14.04 2.31
N PHE A 262 -0.03 -13.00 2.23
CA PHE A 262 0.04 -11.83 3.08
C PHE A 262 -0.88 -12.04 4.28
N ALA A 263 -0.28 -12.22 5.46
CA ALA A 263 -0.98 -12.35 6.73
C ALA A 263 -0.55 -11.24 7.66
N PHE A 264 -1.48 -10.38 8.08
CA PHE A 264 -1.16 -9.27 8.98
C PHE A 264 -2.35 -8.88 9.83
N CYS A 265 -2.08 -8.21 10.94
CA CYS A 265 -3.12 -7.55 11.72
C CYS A 265 -2.87 -6.06 11.82
N ASN A 266 -3.94 -5.33 12.12
CA ASN A 266 -3.87 -3.96 12.60
C ASN A 266 -4.90 -3.74 13.71
N ARG A 267 -4.69 -2.68 14.49
CA ARG A 267 -5.53 -2.33 15.63
C ARG A 267 -5.55 -0.82 15.83
N THR A 268 -6.71 -0.29 16.18
CA THR A 268 -6.88 1.10 16.62
C THR A 268 -8.12 1.21 17.49
N ASP A 269 -8.10 2.07 18.52
CA ASP A 269 -9.28 2.37 19.38
C ASP A 269 -10.04 1.14 19.92
N GLY A 270 -9.34 0.06 20.25
CA GLY A 270 -9.96 -1.18 20.74
C GLY A 270 -10.60 -2.06 19.66
N GLU A 271 -10.57 -1.64 18.38
CA GLU A 271 -10.85 -2.50 17.24
C GLU A 271 -9.58 -3.20 16.75
N SER A 272 -9.74 -4.41 16.24
CA SER A 272 -8.66 -5.18 15.61
C SER A 272 -9.17 -5.89 14.36
N ALA A 273 -8.25 -6.11 13.42
CA ALA A 273 -8.48 -6.88 12.21
C ALA A 273 -7.34 -7.86 11.98
N LEU A 274 -7.66 -9.07 11.52
CA LEU A 274 -6.72 -10.01 10.93
C LEU A 274 -7.05 -10.15 9.44
N VAL A 275 -6.06 -9.89 8.58
CA VAL A 275 -6.19 -9.94 7.12
C VAL A 275 -5.27 -11.03 6.61
N LEU A 276 -5.83 -11.93 5.82
CA LEU A 276 -5.14 -13.04 5.17
C LEU A 276 -5.47 -13.00 3.69
N VAL A 277 -4.47 -12.89 2.83
CA VAL A 277 -4.64 -12.86 1.37
C VAL A 277 -3.65 -13.81 0.75
N ASN A 278 -4.13 -14.75 -0.07
CA ASN A 278 -3.27 -15.54 -0.95
C ASN A 278 -3.14 -14.81 -2.29
N ASN A 279 -1.96 -14.32 -2.66
CA ASN A 279 -1.73 -13.68 -3.96
C ASN A 279 -1.09 -14.65 -4.98
N CYS A 280 -1.51 -15.91 -4.98
CA CYS A 280 -1.18 -16.86 -6.04
C CYS A 280 -2.40 -17.70 -6.45
N GLU A 281 -2.33 -18.32 -7.63
CA GLU A 281 -3.41 -19.13 -8.21
C GLU A 281 -3.66 -20.46 -7.48
N ARG A 282 -2.70 -20.93 -6.68
CA ARG A 282 -2.75 -22.25 -6.04
C ARG A 282 -3.35 -22.15 -4.64
N PRO A 283 -4.16 -23.13 -4.21
CA PRO A 283 -4.61 -23.18 -2.83
C PRO A 283 -3.44 -23.39 -1.87
N VAL A 284 -3.58 -22.85 -0.67
CA VAL A 284 -2.56 -22.92 0.38
C VAL A 284 -3.20 -23.33 1.71
N HIS A 285 -2.46 -24.13 2.47
CA HIS A 285 -2.85 -24.54 3.82
C HIS A 285 -1.62 -24.43 4.74
N GLY A 286 -1.83 -23.95 5.94
CA GLY A 286 -0.73 -23.78 6.89
C GLY A 286 -1.17 -23.17 8.21
N MET A 287 -0.18 -22.80 9.01
CA MET A 287 -0.37 -22.18 10.32
C MET A 287 0.18 -20.76 10.30
N ILE A 288 -0.63 -19.80 10.73
CA ILE A 288 -0.17 -18.42 10.93
C ILE A 288 0.70 -18.35 12.18
N ARG A 289 1.93 -17.87 12.02
CA ARG A 289 2.97 -17.76 13.04
C ARG A 289 3.51 -16.33 13.13
N PRO A 290 4.12 -15.96 14.27
CA PRO A 290 4.88 -14.71 14.36
C PRO A 290 5.88 -14.57 13.21
N GLY A 291 6.06 -13.36 12.69
CA GLY A 291 6.97 -13.07 11.57
C GLY A 291 8.47 -13.14 11.87
N GLY A 292 8.84 -13.68 13.04
CA GLY A 292 10.21 -13.74 13.58
C GLY A 292 10.21 -14.18 15.05
N LYS A 293 11.37 -14.60 15.56
CA LYS A 293 11.53 -15.19 16.89
C LYS A 293 11.06 -14.29 18.05
N ASP A 294 11.28 -12.98 17.92
CA ASP A 294 10.92 -11.98 18.92
C ASP A 294 9.65 -11.19 18.55
N SER A 295 8.93 -11.63 17.51
CA SER A 295 7.66 -11.01 17.11
C SER A 295 6.51 -11.48 18.01
N PRO A 296 5.53 -10.60 18.29
CA PRO A 296 4.37 -10.98 19.09
C PRO A 296 3.57 -12.10 18.41
N THR A 297 2.94 -12.95 19.22
CA THR A 297 1.98 -13.93 18.69
C THR A 297 0.78 -13.24 18.05
N PRO A 298 0.05 -13.92 17.14
CA PRO A 298 -1.17 -13.36 16.57
C PRO A 298 -2.14 -12.85 17.63
N ALA A 299 -2.34 -13.59 18.72
CA ALA A 299 -3.20 -13.16 19.83
C ALA A 299 -2.73 -11.86 20.51
N GLN A 300 -1.42 -11.76 20.80
CA GLN A 300 -0.82 -10.58 21.41
C GLN A 300 -0.90 -9.36 20.49
N ALA A 301 -0.61 -9.56 19.21
CA ALA A 301 -0.65 -8.51 18.18
C ALA A 301 -2.07 -7.99 17.93
N LEU A 302 -3.09 -8.85 18.03
CA LEU A 302 -4.50 -8.50 17.97
C LEU A 302 -5.04 -7.84 19.25
N GLY A 303 -4.27 -7.87 20.35
CA GLY A 303 -4.66 -7.25 21.62
C GLY A 303 -5.70 -8.04 22.41
N LEU A 304 -5.72 -9.36 22.23
CA LEU A 304 -6.72 -10.21 22.86
C LEU A 304 -6.33 -10.53 24.31
N PRO A 305 -7.31 -10.74 25.21
CA PRO A 305 -7.02 -11.14 26.57
C PRO A 305 -6.38 -12.52 26.61
N ARG A 306 -5.45 -12.70 27.56
CA ARG A 306 -4.76 -13.98 27.80
C ARG A 306 -5.72 -15.03 28.32
N ASP A 307 -5.39 -16.30 28.07
CA ASP A 307 -6.11 -17.48 28.57
C ASP A 307 -7.59 -17.56 28.16
N CYS A 308 -8.01 -16.70 27.22
CA CYS A 308 -9.36 -16.66 26.69
C CYS A 308 -9.61 -17.94 25.88
N ARG A 309 -10.61 -18.73 26.29
CA ARG A 309 -10.93 -19.99 25.62
C ARG A 309 -11.50 -19.74 24.22
N TRP A 310 -12.41 -18.79 24.11
CA TRP A 310 -13.23 -18.59 22.92
C TRP A 310 -13.25 -17.12 22.52
N LEU A 311 -13.06 -16.88 21.25
CA LEU A 311 -13.15 -15.57 20.62
C LEU A 311 -14.19 -15.64 19.51
N THR A 312 -15.02 -14.60 19.37
CA THR A 312 -15.87 -14.41 18.21
C THR A 312 -15.26 -13.36 17.28
N ALA A 313 -15.42 -13.55 15.97
CA ALA A 313 -15.00 -12.59 14.94
C ALA A 313 -16.04 -12.53 13.81
N LEU A 314 -16.15 -11.36 13.16
CA LEU A 314 -16.96 -11.18 11.96
C LEU A 314 -16.09 -11.46 10.72
N GLU A 315 -16.42 -12.50 9.94
CA GLU A 315 -15.80 -12.75 8.64
C GLU A 315 -16.39 -11.78 7.60
N HIS A 316 -15.56 -10.86 7.10
CA HIS A 316 -15.99 -9.75 6.23
C HIS A 316 -16.72 -10.21 4.96
N HIS A 317 -16.11 -11.08 4.15
CA HIS A 317 -16.63 -11.47 2.83
C HIS A 317 -18.01 -12.13 2.91
N ARG A 318 -18.26 -12.91 3.97
CA ARG A 318 -19.47 -13.72 4.15
C ARG A 318 -20.46 -13.14 5.15
N GLY A 319 -20.09 -12.06 5.86
CA GLY A 319 -20.92 -11.45 6.90
C GLY A 319 -21.26 -12.37 8.08
N ARG A 320 -20.54 -13.49 8.25
CA ARG A 320 -20.86 -14.53 9.24
C ARG A 320 -19.96 -14.42 10.46
N ARG A 321 -20.50 -14.77 11.63
CA ARG A 321 -19.71 -14.88 12.87
C ARG A 321 -18.98 -16.22 12.90
N ILE A 322 -17.71 -16.17 13.30
CA ILE A 322 -16.88 -17.35 13.51
C ILE A 322 -16.35 -17.36 14.94
N TRP A 323 -16.14 -18.55 15.47
CA TRP A 323 -15.49 -18.76 16.75
C TRP A 323 -14.09 -19.31 16.54
N LEU A 324 -13.14 -18.79 17.31
CA LEU A 324 -11.75 -19.21 17.34
C LEU A 324 -11.41 -19.68 18.75
N ASP A 325 -10.55 -20.69 18.84
CA ASP A 325 -9.95 -21.08 20.12
C ASP A 325 -8.82 -20.08 20.45
N GLY A 326 -9.05 -19.23 21.45
CA GLY A 326 -8.11 -18.19 21.83
C GLY A 326 -6.80 -18.74 22.39
N ARG A 327 -6.84 -19.90 23.07
CA ARG A 327 -5.62 -20.57 23.57
C ARG A 327 -4.81 -21.16 22.43
N GLN A 328 -5.49 -21.70 21.41
CA GLN A 328 -4.80 -22.14 20.19
C GLN A 328 -4.13 -20.96 19.49
N LEU A 329 -4.84 -19.84 19.32
CA LEU A 329 -4.29 -18.63 18.70
C LEU A 329 -3.09 -18.07 19.47
N GLU A 330 -3.09 -18.17 20.81
CA GLU A 330 -2.02 -17.71 21.68
C GLU A 330 -0.77 -18.60 21.61
N HIS A 331 -0.93 -19.93 21.64
CA HIS A 331 0.20 -20.87 21.76
C HIS A 331 0.65 -21.50 20.43
N GLN A 332 -0.29 -21.76 19.52
CA GLN A 332 -0.06 -22.53 18.30
C GLN A 332 -0.24 -21.70 17.02
N GLY A 333 -0.93 -20.57 17.09
CA GLY A 333 -1.27 -19.75 15.93
C GLY A 333 -2.65 -20.07 15.36
N LEU A 334 -2.90 -19.66 14.11
CA LEU A 334 -4.18 -19.89 13.43
C LEU A 334 -4.00 -20.80 12.22
N ALA A 335 -4.65 -21.96 12.21
CA ALA A 335 -4.68 -22.82 11.03
C ALA A 335 -5.56 -22.18 9.96
N ILE A 336 -5.10 -22.15 8.72
CA ILE A 336 -5.86 -21.55 7.61
C ILE A 336 -5.82 -22.44 6.36
N GLY A 337 -6.84 -22.28 5.53
CA GLY A 337 -6.90 -22.77 4.17
C GLY A 337 -7.49 -21.68 3.29
N LEU A 338 -6.79 -21.30 2.23
CA LEU A 338 -7.23 -20.29 1.26
C LEU A 338 -7.13 -20.87 -0.15
N GLY A 339 -8.16 -20.64 -0.96
CA GLY A 339 -8.10 -20.91 -2.40
C GLY A 339 -7.07 -20.04 -3.13
N GLY A 340 -6.90 -20.26 -4.43
CA GLY A 340 -6.12 -19.36 -5.27
C GLY A 340 -6.74 -17.96 -5.32
N TYR A 341 -5.96 -16.91 -5.09
CA TYR A 341 -6.43 -15.52 -5.02
C TYR A 341 -7.54 -15.27 -3.98
N ASP A 342 -7.69 -16.17 -3.01
CA ASP A 342 -8.68 -16.08 -1.95
C ASP A 342 -8.16 -15.25 -0.76
N TYR A 343 -9.07 -14.74 0.05
CA TYR A 343 -8.76 -13.97 1.23
C TYR A 343 -9.75 -14.22 2.37
N ARG A 344 -9.27 -14.06 3.60
CA ARG A 344 -10.09 -14.07 4.81
C ARG A 344 -9.75 -12.87 5.66
N ILE A 345 -10.77 -12.10 6.01
CA ILE A 345 -10.63 -10.91 6.85
C ILE A 345 -11.54 -11.11 8.05
N LEU A 346 -10.96 -11.07 9.24
CA LEU A 346 -11.65 -11.17 10.51
C LEU A 346 -11.66 -9.80 11.16
N LEU A 347 -12.85 -9.30 11.45
CA LEU A 347 -13.10 -8.01 12.08
C LEU A 347 -13.77 -8.22 13.44
N GLU A 348 -13.77 -7.20 14.28
CA GLU A 348 -14.54 -7.19 15.54
C GLU A 348 -14.25 -8.40 16.43
N LEU A 349 -12.95 -8.74 16.58
CA LEU A 349 -12.53 -9.86 17.41
C LEU A 349 -12.80 -9.54 18.88
N ARG A 350 -13.58 -10.39 19.56
CA ARG A 350 -13.98 -10.19 20.95
C ARG A 350 -13.98 -11.50 21.74
N PRO A 351 -13.69 -11.47 23.05
CA PRO A 351 -13.92 -12.61 23.93
C PRO A 351 -15.39 -13.04 23.92
N ASP A 352 -15.63 -14.34 23.94
CA ASP A 352 -16.96 -14.91 24.07
C ASP A 352 -16.93 -16.01 25.13
N PRO A 353 -17.37 -15.77 26.38
CA PRO A 353 -17.30 -16.76 27.44
C PRO A 353 -18.24 -17.96 27.24
N GLU A 354 -19.30 -17.79 26.45
CA GLU A 354 -20.29 -18.84 26.18
C GLU A 354 -19.75 -19.85 25.16
N GLY A 355 -18.91 -19.36 24.24
CA GLY A 355 -18.33 -20.17 23.19
C GLY A 355 -19.29 -20.41 22.01
N PRO A 356 -18.90 -21.26 21.05
CA PRO A 356 -19.74 -21.51 19.90
C PRO A 356 -21.07 -22.15 20.32
N PRO A 357 -22.21 -21.81 19.67
CA PRO A 357 -23.48 -22.45 19.94
C PRO A 357 -23.39 -23.96 19.72
N THR A 358 -24.19 -24.74 20.45
CA THR A 358 -24.21 -26.22 20.39
C THR A 358 -24.52 -26.79 19.00
N HIS A 359 -25.11 -25.98 18.12
CA HIS A 359 -25.42 -26.32 16.72
C HIS A 359 -24.44 -25.69 15.70
N ALA A 360 -23.25 -25.23 16.12
CA ALA A 360 -22.20 -24.80 15.20
C ALA A 360 -21.91 -25.91 14.19
N ALA A 361 -22.23 -25.68 12.91
CA ALA A 361 -22.39 -26.79 11.97
C ALA A 361 -21.24 -26.97 10.97
N GLU A 362 -20.30 -26.04 10.91
CA GLU A 362 -19.14 -26.17 10.02
C GLU A 362 -17.84 -25.90 10.79
N VAL A 363 -16.99 -26.92 10.90
CA VAL A 363 -15.62 -26.79 11.38
C VAL A 363 -14.76 -26.38 10.19
N ILE A 364 -14.11 -25.23 10.31
CA ILE A 364 -13.15 -24.72 9.32
C ILE A 364 -11.74 -24.80 9.90
N PRO A 365 -10.67 -24.77 9.06
CA PRO A 365 -9.31 -24.63 9.59
C PRO A 365 -9.24 -23.41 10.51
N GLY A 366 -8.87 -23.68 11.77
CA GLY A 366 -8.68 -22.66 12.81
C GLY A 366 -9.94 -22.17 13.54
N GLY A 367 -11.14 -22.69 13.25
CA GLY A 367 -12.35 -22.23 13.92
C GLY A 367 -13.66 -22.93 13.57
N TRP A 368 -14.76 -22.36 14.05
CA TRP A 368 -16.13 -22.83 13.85
C TRP A 368 -17.00 -21.71 13.29
N VAL A 369 -18.03 -22.07 12.53
CA VAL A 369 -18.95 -21.11 11.92
C VAL A 369 -20.38 -21.36 12.40
N ALA A 370 -21.14 -20.30 12.72
CA ALA A 370 -22.58 -20.42 12.93
C ALA A 370 -23.30 -20.59 11.59
N LEU A 371 -24.24 -21.53 11.52
CA LEU A 371 -25.22 -21.54 10.44
C LEU A 371 -26.25 -20.44 10.70
N PRO A 372 -26.77 -19.78 9.65
CA PRO A 372 -27.96 -18.95 9.80
C PRO A 372 -29.12 -19.82 10.33
N GLU A 373 -29.89 -19.31 11.29
CA GLU A 373 -31.03 -20.03 11.88
C GLU A 373 -32.12 -20.35 10.85
N HIS A 374 -32.10 -19.75 9.67
CA HIS A 374 -32.86 -20.18 8.50
C HIS A 374 -32.06 -19.91 7.22
N PRO A 375 -31.85 -20.91 6.33
CA PRO A 375 -31.50 -20.59 4.96
C PRO A 375 -32.72 -19.88 4.35
N GLU A 376 -32.59 -18.60 4.00
CA GLU A 376 -33.60 -18.01 3.10
C GLU A 376 -33.63 -18.84 1.81
N PRO A 377 -34.84 -19.19 1.32
CA PRO A 377 -35.04 -20.19 0.26
C PRO A 377 -34.51 -19.78 -1.12
#